data_AF-A0A357MIZ0-F1
#
_entry.id   AF-A0A357MIZ0-F1
#
_cell.length_a   1.000
_cell.length_b   1.000
_cell.length_c   1.000
_cell.angle_alpha   90.00
_cell.angle_beta   90.00
_cell.angle_gamma   90.00
#
_symmetry.space_group_name_H-M   'P 1'
#
loop_
_entity.id
_entity.type
_entity.pdbx_description
1 polymer ?
#
loop_
_entity_poly.entity_id
_entity_poly.type
_entity_poly.pdbx_seq_one_letter_code
_entity_poly.pdbx_strand_id
1 'polypeptide(L)' 'MSWGACILDAEGLRLTAEERALFRAADPFGFILFARNCESADQIRALCAGMRDAVGRAAPIFIDQEGGR' A
#
# COMPACT_ATOMS: atom_id res chain seq x y z
N MET A 1 -9.81 14.76 10.62
CA MET A 1 -9.50 13.33 10.41
C MET A 1 -8.08 13.11 10.90
N SER A 2 -7.87 12.18 11.82
CA SER A 2 -6.55 11.80 12.32
C SER A 2 -6.26 10.39 11.82
N TRP A 3 -5.18 10.23 11.06
CA TRP A 3 -4.64 8.94 10.62
C TRP A 3 -3.52 8.51 11.57
N GLY A 4 -3.20 7.21 11.59
CA GLY A 4 -2.11 6.65 12.39
C GLY A 4 -0.74 7.14 11.93
N ALA A 5 0.24 7.14 12.84
CA ALA A 5 1.60 7.62 12.57
C ALA A 5 2.52 6.55 11.94
N CYS A 6 1.97 5.58 11.21
CA CYS A 6 2.71 4.49 10.58
C CYS A 6 2.57 4.48 9.05
N ILE A 7 3.57 3.89 8.39
CA ILE A 7 3.54 3.51 6.98
C ILE A 7 3.63 1.98 6.93
N LEU A 8 2.73 1.33 6.21
CA LEU A 8 2.67 -0.13 6.10
C LEU A 8 2.92 -0.59 4.67
N ASP A 9 3.26 -1.87 4.48
CA ASP A 9 3.38 -2.50 3.17
C ASP A 9 2.44 -3.70 3.04
N ALA A 10 2.29 -4.20 1.81
CA ALA A 10 1.60 -5.46 1.56
C ALA A 10 2.61 -6.60 1.44
N GLU A 11 2.21 -7.80 1.83
CA GLU A 11 3.05 -8.99 1.75
C GLU A 11 3.37 -9.36 0.30
N GLY A 12 2.40 -9.20 -0.62
CA GLY A 12 2.51 -9.65 -2.00
C GLY A 12 2.01 -8.67 -3.06
N LEU A 13 1.64 -9.22 -4.21
CA LEU A 13 1.19 -8.48 -5.39
C LEU A 13 -0.27 -8.01 -5.31
N ARG A 14 -1.06 -8.56 -4.39
CA ARG A 14 -2.49 -8.28 -4.21
C ARG A 14 -2.83 -8.35 -2.73
N LEU A 15 -3.73 -7.48 -2.29
CA LEU A 15 -4.21 -7.51 -0.91
C LEU A 15 -5.11 -8.70 -0.65
N THR A 16 -4.84 -9.42 0.42
CA THR A 16 -5.73 -10.41 1.01
C THR A 16 -6.93 -9.75 1.70
N ALA A 17 -7.91 -10.53 2.11
CA ALA A 17 -9.03 -10.01 2.88
C ALA A 17 -8.57 -9.54 4.27
N GLU A 18 -7.61 -10.26 4.84
CA GLU A 18 -6.99 -10.01 6.13
C GLU A 18 -6.19 -8.70 6.12
N GLU A 19 -5.36 -8.47 5.10
CA GLU A 19 -4.63 -7.21 4.94
C GLU A 19 -5.58 -6.03 4.78
N ARG A 20 -6.65 -6.18 4.00
CA ARG A 20 -7.67 -5.13 3.87
C ARG A 20 -8.34 -4.80 5.21
N ALA A 21 -8.63 -5.81 6.03
CA ALA A 21 -9.20 -5.61 7.36
C ALA A 21 -8.20 -4.94 8.30
N LEU A 22 -6.94 -5.39 8.29
CA LEU A 22 -5.85 -4.81 9.07
C LEU A 22 -5.62 -3.33 8.72
N PHE A 23 -5.51 -3.00 7.43
CA PHE A 23 -5.25 -1.63 6.98
C PHE A 23 -6.40 -0.70 7.33
N ARG A 24 -7.64 -1.17 7.22
CA ARG A 24 -8.83 -0.41 7.65
C ARG A 24 -8.81 -0.14 9.15
N ALA A 25 -8.44 -1.12 9.96
CA ALA A 25 -8.37 -0.99 11.41
C ALA A 25 -7.20 -0.11 11.87
N ALA A 26 -6.06 -0.20 11.20
CA ALA A 26 -4.86 0.56 11.53
C ALA A 26 -4.90 2.03 11.05
N ASP A 27 -5.61 2.31 9.95
CA ASP A 27 -5.63 3.61 9.26
C ASP A 27 -4.23 4.27 9.16
N PRO A 28 -3.24 3.59 8.55
CA PRO A 28 -1.86 4.07 8.49
C PRO A 28 -1.77 5.36 7.67
N PHE A 29 -0.89 6.30 8.01
CA PHE A 29 -0.68 7.52 7.22
C PHE A 29 -0.61 7.25 5.72
N GLY A 30 0.16 6.23 5.32
CA GLY A 30 0.28 5.78 3.95
C GLY A 30 0.88 4.38 3.85
N PHE A 31 1.31 4.04 2.63
CA PHE A 31 1.90 2.74 2.32
C PHE A 31 3.26 2.88 1.64
N ILE A 32 4.06 1.82 1.63
CA ILE A 32 5.31 1.76 0.85
C ILE A 32 5.36 0.47 0.03
N LEU A 33 5.85 0.57 -1.21
CA LEU A 33 6.05 -0.58 -2.09
C LEU A 33 7.52 -1.04 -2.04
N PHE A 34 7.71 -2.35 -2.07
CA PHE A 34 9.01 -3.01 -2.25
C PHE A 34 9.06 -3.78 -3.57
N ALA A 35 10.24 -4.28 -3.93
CA ALA A 35 10.43 -5.09 -5.14
C ALA A 35 9.43 -6.26 -5.27
N ARG A 36 9.10 -6.91 -4.14
CA ARG A 36 8.11 -8.02 -4.09
C ARG A 36 6.68 -7.60 -4.46
N ASN A 37 6.37 -6.30 -4.45
CA ASN A 37 5.05 -5.77 -4.76
C ASN A 37 4.91 -5.35 -6.23
N CYS A 38 5.97 -5.49 -7.03
CA CYS A 38 6.07 -4.96 -8.39
C CYS A 38 6.24 -6.09 -9.42
N GLU A 39 5.17 -6.41 -10.16
CA GLU A 39 5.20 -7.38 -11.26
C GLU A 39 4.95 -6.71 -12.61
N SER A 40 3.87 -5.93 -12.73
CA SER A 40 3.51 -5.21 -13.96
C SER A 40 2.84 -3.87 -13.62
N ALA A 41 2.82 -2.94 -14.56
CA ALA A 41 2.21 -1.62 -14.35
C ALA A 41 0.73 -1.72 -13.93
N ASP A 42 -0.03 -2.63 -14.53
CA ASP A 42 -1.45 -2.82 -14.21
C ASP A 42 -1.65 -3.48 -12.84
N GLN A 43 -0.79 -4.44 -12.48
CA GLN A 43 -0.79 -5.02 -11.15
C GLN A 43 -0.47 -3.97 -10.07
N ILE A 44 0.55 -3.14 -10.28
CA ILE A 44 0.93 -2.07 -9.33
C ILE A 44 -0.23 -1.08 -9.16
N ARG A 45 -0.89 -0.68 -10.26
CA ARG A 45 -2.08 0.18 -10.20
C ARG A 45 -3.19 -0.46 -9.36
N ALA A 46 -3.45 -1.75 -9.56
CA ALA A 46 -4.48 -2.48 -8.82
C ALA A 46 -4.14 -2.59 -7.31
N LEU A 47 -2.87 -2.84 -6.96
CA LEU A 47 -2.42 -2.87 -5.57
C LEU A 47 -2.58 -1.50 -4.90
N CYS A 48 -2.12 -0.42 -5.56
CA CYS A 48 -2.27 0.94 -5.07
C CYS A 48 -3.74 1.36 -4.88
N ALA A 49 -4.62 0.98 -5.81
CA ALA A 49 -6.05 1.19 -5.68
C ALA A 49 -6.60 0.41 -4.46
N GLY A 50 -6.26 -0.87 -4.32
CA GLY A 50 -6.68 -1.69 -3.19
C GLY A 50 -6.27 -1.14 -1.83
N MET A 51 -5.04 -0.58 -1.71
CA MET A 51 -4.55 0.07 -0.50
C MET A 51 -5.38 1.31 -0.14
N ARG A 52 -5.67 2.18 -1.11
CA ARG A 52 -6.49 3.38 -0.92
C ARG A 52 -7.94 3.04 -0.59
N ASP A 53 -8.49 2.02 -1.24
CA ASP A 53 -9.84 1.52 -0.96
C ASP A 53 -9.94 0.95 0.46
N ALA A 54 -8.90 0.29 0.96
CA ALA A 54 -8.88 -0.28 2.31
C ALA A 54 -9.03 0.79 3.39
N VAL A 55 -8.43 1.98 3.18
CA VAL A 55 -8.48 3.12 4.13
C VAL A 55 -9.49 4.20 3.73
N GLY A 56 -10.19 4.04 2.59
CA GLY A 56 -11.23 4.95 2.13
C GLY A 56 -10.75 6.37 1.78
N ARG A 57 -9.47 6.55 1.47
CA ARG A 57 -8.89 7.86 1.14
C ARG A 57 -7.70 7.76 0.18
N ALA A 58 -7.34 8.88 -0.43
CA ALA A 58 -6.15 9.00 -1.27
C ALA A 58 -4.85 9.00 -0.44
N ALA A 59 -4.59 7.90 0.27
CA ALA A 59 -3.37 7.73 1.06
C ALA A 59 -2.11 7.82 0.16
N PRO A 60 -1.04 8.48 0.64
CA PRO A 60 0.25 8.46 -0.05
C PRO A 60 0.80 7.03 -0.11
N ILE A 61 1.46 6.71 -1.22
CA ILE A 61 2.12 5.44 -1.45
C ILE A 61 3.54 5.75 -1.92
N PHE A 62 4.51 5.32 -1.13
CA PHE A 62 5.93 5.60 -1.31
C PHE A 62 6.62 4.42 -2.02
N ILE A 63 7.79 4.70 -2.60
CA ILE A 63 8.72 3.68 -3.11
C ILE A 63 10.11 4.30 -3.17
N ASP A 64 11.13 3.53 -2.84
CA ASP A 64 12.53 3.94 -2.96
C ASP A 64 13.03 3.70 -4.39
N GLN A 65 12.69 4.60 -5.32
CA GLN A 65 13.19 4.59 -6.71
C GLN A 65 14.39 5.52 -6.89
N GLU A 66 15.51 5.20 -6.22
CA GLU A 66 16.75 5.98 -6.29
C GLU A 66 17.50 5.80 -7.62
N GLY A 67 17.36 4.62 -8.26
CA GLY A 67 18.12 4.23 -9.45
C GLY A 67 19.54 3.72 -9.13
N GLY A 68 20.07 2.86 -10.01
CA GLY A 68 21.39 2.23 -9.81
C GLY A 68 21.36 1.01 -8.86
N ARG A 69 22.51 0.76 -8.20
CA ARG A 69 22.87 -0.39 -7.34
C ARG A 69 22.71 -1.80 -7.94
#